data_AF-C1CD89-F1
#
_entry.id   AF-C1CD89-F1
#
_cell.length_a   1.000
_cell.length_b   1.000
_cell.length_c   1.000
_cell.angle_alpha   90.00
_cell.angle_beta   90.00
_cell.angle_gamma   90.00
#
_symmetry.space_group_name_H-M   'P 1'
#
loop_
_entity.id
_entity.type
_entity.pdbx_description
1 polymer ?
#
loop_
_entity_poly.entity_id
_entity_poly.type
_entity_poly.pdbx_seq_one_letter_code
_entity_poly.pdbx_strand_id
1 'polypeptide(L)'
;MDYLTRERQHLDTLISTLQKTIQEQKGERKMTIEEKFTGFSYQDNQKYHQEAVEKYGQEVMGQALERQKGHEDEATAAFNQVFQTLAQNLQVGLPATATENQEQAAKLLQAIRTYGFDCSIEVFGHIGKGYVYNPEFKENIDKFGSETAQYTSDAIAAYVQTNAEKIG
;
A
#
# COMPACT_ATOMS: atom_id res chain seq x y z
N MET A 1 -37.89 -30.44 -0.12
CA MET A 1 -36.70 -30.51 -0.99
C MET A 1 -35.82 -29.27 -0.80
N ASP A 2 -36.38 -28.06 -0.80
CA ASP A 2 -35.61 -26.81 -0.65
C ASP A 2 -34.80 -26.67 0.64
N TYR A 3 -35.30 -27.20 1.76
CA TYR A 3 -34.56 -27.17 3.04
C TYR A 3 -33.25 -27.95 2.97
N LEU A 4 -33.29 -29.17 2.43
CA LEU A 4 -32.10 -30.02 2.29
C LEU A 4 -31.08 -29.40 1.31
N THR A 5 -31.55 -28.72 0.27
CA THR A 5 -30.68 -27.99 -0.67
C THR A 5 -30.00 -26.80 -0.01
N ARG A 6 -30.74 -26.01 0.80
CA ARG A 6 -30.18 -24.87 1.53
C ARG A 6 -29.18 -25.30 2.61
N GLU A 7 -29.51 -26.36 3.34
CA GLU A 7 -28.62 -26.90 4.37
C GLU A 7 -27.34 -27.44 3.75
N ARG A 8 -27.43 -28.09 2.59
CA ARG A 8 -26.25 -28.52 1.84
C ARG A 8 -25.38 -27.34 1.39
N GLN A 9 -25.97 -26.28 0.83
CA GLN A 9 -25.24 -25.07 0.42
C GLN A 9 -24.57 -24.36 1.60
N HIS A 10 -25.23 -24.34 2.76
CA HIS A 10 -24.67 -23.81 3.98
C HIS A 10 -23.45 -24.62 4.45
N LEU A 11 -23.57 -25.95 4.46
CA LEU A 11 -22.46 -26.85 4.82
C LEU A 11 -21.29 -26.74 3.82
N ASP A 12 -21.56 -26.64 2.52
CA ASP A 12 -20.52 -26.45 1.50
C ASP A 12 -19.77 -25.12 1.69
N THR A 13 -20.49 -24.07 2.10
CA THR A 13 -19.89 -22.76 2.42
C THR A 13 -19.00 -22.84 3.66
N LEU A 14 -19.46 -23.50 4.73
CA LEU A 14 -18.67 -23.67 5.95
C LEU A 14 -17.42 -24.53 5.72
N ILE A 15 -17.53 -25.59 4.92
CA ILE A 15 -16.40 -26.43 4.53
C ILE A 15 -15.38 -25.61 3.73
N SER A 16 -15.83 -24.80 2.78
CA SER A 16 -14.96 -23.91 2.00
C SER A 16 -14.22 -22.91 2.90
N THR A 17 -14.91 -22.31 3.87
CA THR A 17 -14.31 -21.37 4.84
C THR A 17 -13.27 -22.05 5.71
N LEU A 18 -13.56 -23.23 6.27
CA LEU A 18 -12.61 -23.99 7.09
C LEU A 18 -11.37 -24.42 6.28
N GLN A 19 -11.54 -24.84 5.03
CA GLN A 19 -10.43 -25.18 4.15
C GLN A 19 -9.53 -23.97 3.88
N LYS A 20 -10.11 -22.78 3.66
CA LYS A 20 -9.37 -21.52 3.52
C LYS A 20 -8.58 -21.18 4.78
N THR A 21 -9.20 -21.28 5.96
CA THR A 21 -8.54 -21.03 7.24
C THR A 21 -7.39 -22.00 7.52
N ILE A 22 -7.55 -23.29 7.18
CA ILE A 22 -6.49 -24.29 7.33
C ILE A 22 -5.32 -24.02 6.37
N GLN A 23 -5.60 -23.61 5.12
CA GLN A 23 -4.57 -23.28 4.15
C GLN A 23 -3.83 -21.98 4.50
N GLU A 24 -4.52 -21.01 5.09
CA GLU A 24 -3.92 -19.78 5.65
C GLU A 24 -2.99 -20.10 6.83
N GLN A 25 -3.43 -20.94 7.76
CA GLN A 25 -2.61 -21.36 8.91
C GLN A 25 -1.38 -22.20 8.51
N LYS A 26 -1.46 -22.93 7.40
CA LYS A 26 -0.33 -23.75 6.88
C LYS A 26 0.59 -22.98 5.94
N GLY A 27 0.30 -21.71 5.62
CA GLY A 27 1.05 -20.95 4.60
C GLY A 27 0.93 -21.53 3.18
N GLU A 28 -0.02 -22.45 2.95
CA GLU A 28 -0.21 -23.18 1.69
C GLU A 28 -1.19 -22.47 0.74
N ARG A 29 -1.92 -21.45 1.20
CA ARG A 29 -2.73 -20.62 0.31
C ARG A 29 -1.80 -19.72 -0.52
N LYS A 30 -1.55 -20.11 -1.77
CA LYS A 30 -1.15 -19.16 -2.81
C LYS A 30 -2.34 -18.21 -3.03
N MET A 31 -2.40 -17.13 -2.25
CA MET A 31 -3.29 -16.00 -2.53
C MET A 31 -3.15 -15.67 -4.01
N THR A 32 -4.28 -15.47 -4.69
CA THR A 32 -4.23 -14.96 -6.06
C THR A 32 -3.50 -13.62 -6.05
N ILE A 33 -2.97 -13.23 -7.20
CA ILE A 33 -2.41 -11.90 -7.44
C ILE A 33 -3.35 -10.87 -6.80
N GLU A 34 -4.61 -10.80 -7.20
CA GLU A 34 -5.61 -9.86 -6.65
C GLU A 34 -5.80 -9.94 -5.12
N GLU A 35 -5.80 -11.13 -4.52
CA GLU A 35 -5.92 -11.31 -3.06
C GLU A 35 -4.67 -10.89 -2.28
N LYS A 36 -3.48 -10.88 -2.91
CA LYS A 36 -2.28 -10.22 -2.37
C LYS A 36 -2.29 -8.70 -2.57
N PHE A 37 -3.05 -8.22 -3.56
CA PHE A 37 -3.05 -6.82 -3.99
C PHE A 37 -4.05 -5.91 -3.26
N THR A 38 -4.79 -6.40 -2.28
CA THR A 38 -5.61 -5.58 -1.36
C THR A 38 -4.78 -4.96 -0.23
N GLY A 39 -3.61 -4.42 -0.54
CA GLY A 39 -2.73 -3.75 0.43
C GLY A 39 -3.29 -2.42 0.93
N PHE A 40 -4.00 -1.71 0.06
CA PHE A 40 -4.78 -0.51 0.39
C PHE A 40 -6.09 -0.56 -0.39
N SER A 41 -7.22 -0.73 0.29
CA SER A 41 -8.53 -0.35 -0.28
C SER A 41 -8.94 0.99 0.31
N TYR A 42 -9.75 1.77 -0.42
CA TYR A 42 -10.30 3.02 0.12
C TYR A 42 -11.07 2.78 1.44
N GLN A 43 -11.79 1.66 1.53
CA GLN A 43 -12.56 1.28 2.73
C GLN A 43 -11.64 1.00 3.93
N ASP A 44 -10.51 0.31 3.72
CA ASP A 44 -9.53 0.05 4.79
C ASP A 44 -8.91 1.33 5.34
N ASN A 45 -8.87 2.41 4.54
CA ASN A 45 -8.30 3.68 4.94
C ASN A 45 -9.25 4.55 5.80
N GLN A 46 -10.57 4.31 5.75
CA GLN A 46 -11.55 5.11 6.49
C GLN A 46 -11.34 5.04 8.01
N LYS A 47 -10.88 3.88 8.52
CA LYS A 47 -10.62 3.68 9.95
C LYS A 47 -9.47 4.55 10.49
N TYR A 48 -8.56 5.02 9.64
CA TYR A 48 -7.43 5.86 10.05
C TYR A 48 -7.70 7.36 10.00
N HIS A 49 -8.88 7.78 9.52
CA HIS A 49 -9.11 9.18 9.23
C HIS A 49 -8.92 10.08 10.46
N GLN A 50 -9.44 9.68 11.63
CA GLN A 50 -9.27 10.45 12.86
C GLN A 50 -7.81 10.53 13.31
N GLU A 51 -7.09 9.40 13.32
CA GLU A 51 -5.66 9.35 13.70
C GLU A 51 -4.80 10.17 12.74
N ALA A 52 -5.14 10.17 11.45
CA ALA A 52 -4.45 10.97 10.44
C ALA A 52 -4.71 12.47 10.61
N VAL A 53 -5.93 12.87 10.99
CA VAL A 53 -6.25 14.27 11.32
C VAL A 53 -5.48 14.73 12.56
N GLU A 54 -5.38 13.91 13.60
CA GLU A 54 -4.61 14.22 14.81
C GLU A 54 -3.11 14.35 14.53
N LYS A 55 -2.58 13.51 13.65
CA LYS A 55 -1.14 13.43 13.39
C LYS A 55 -0.64 14.40 12.31
N TYR A 56 -1.46 14.68 11.30
CA TYR A 56 -1.06 15.45 10.11
C TYR A 56 -1.86 16.75 9.93
N GLY A 57 -2.89 16.97 10.75
CA GLY A 57 -3.69 18.18 10.76
C GLY A 57 -4.90 18.13 9.84
N GLN A 58 -5.96 18.82 10.26
CA GLN A 58 -7.24 18.84 9.58
C GLN A 58 -7.16 19.42 8.15
N GLU A 59 -6.29 20.40 7.91
CA GLU A 59 -6.15 21.03 6.59
C GLU A 59 -5.57 20.06 5.55
N VAL A 60 -4.49 19.34 5.91
CA VAL A 60 -3.84 18.35 5.03
C VAL A 60 -4.81 17.21 4.72
N MET A 61 -5.52 16.71 5.73
CA MET A 61 -6.52 15.66 5.55
C MET A 61 -7.73 16.11 4.75
N GLY A 62 -8.14 17.38 4.89
CA GLY A 62 -9.20 17.99 4.09
C GLY A 62 -8.82 18.08 2.61
N GLN A 63 -7.59 18.48 2.30
CA GLN A 63 -7.09 18.50 0.92
C GLN A 63 -7.07 17.10 0.30
N ALA A 64 -6.60 16.10 1.05
CA ALA A 64 -6.57 14.71 0.59
C ALA A 64 -7.98 14.18 0.32
N LEU A 65 -8.93 14.46 1.21
CA LEU A 65 -10.31 14.05 1.03
C LEU A 65 -10.94 14.67 -0.23
N GLU A 66 -10.74 15.96 -0.45
CA GLU A 66 -11.27 16.64 -1.64
C GLU A 66 -10.58 16.17 -2.94
N ARG A 67 -9.27 15.90 -2.92
CA ARG A 67 -8.53 15.41 -4.10
C ARG A 67 -8.85 13.95 -4.46
N GLN A 68 -9.20 13.11 -3.48
CA GLN A 68 -9.56 11.70 -3.73
C GLN A 68 -11.01 11.51 -4.12
N LYS A 69 -11.90 12.46 -3.78
CA LYS A 69 -13.33 12.33 -4.02
C LYS A 69 -13.63 12.15 -5.51
N GLY A 70 -14.19 10.99 -5.87
CA GLY A 70 -14.46 10.62 -7.26
C GLY A 70 -13.26 10.05 -8.04
N HIS A 71 -12.11 9.90 -7.40
CA HIS A 71 -10.88 9.32 -7.94
C HIS A 71 -10.30 8.23 -7.02
N GLU A 72 -11.11 7.65 -6.15
CA GLU A 72 -10.67 6.71 -5.10
C GLU A 72 -10.00 5.47 -5.69
N ASP A 73 -10.57 4.92 -6.77
CA ASP A 73 -10.04 3.75 -7.47
C ASP A 73 -8.73 4.08 -8.21
N GLU A 74 -8.64 5.27 -8.82
CA GLU A 74 -7.43 5.74 -9.50
C GLU A 74 -6.28 5.96 -8.52
N ALA A 75 -6.56 6.62 -7.39
CA ALA A 75 -5.60 6.85 -6.34
C ALA A 75 -5.08 5.51 -5.81
N THR A 76 -6.00 4.60 -5.47
CA THR A 76 -5.69 3.25 -4.99
C THR A 76 -4.79 2.49 -5.98
N ALA A 77 -5.15 2.50 -7.27
CA ALA A 77 -4.37 1.84 -8.31
C ALA A 77 -2.97 2.45 -8.46
N ALA A 78 -2.85 3.77 -8.43
CA ALA A 78 -1.57 4.48 -8.56
C ALA A 78 -0.60 4.13 -7.43
N PHE A 79 -1.08 4.08 -6.18
CA PHE A 79 -0.25 3.68 -5.03
C PHE A 79 0.14 2.21 -5.10
N ASN A 80 -0.83 1.32 -5.32
CA ASN A 80 -0.61 -0.13 -5.32
C ASN A 80 0.36 -0.55 -6.44
N GLN A 81 0.28 0.07 -7.62
CA GLN A 81 1.18 -0.22 -8.74
C GLN A 81 2.65 0.08 -8.41
N VAL A 82 2.92 1.16 -7.67
CA VAL A 82 4.28 1.51 -7.25
C VAL A 82 4.81 0.46 -6.27
N PHE A 83 4.05 0.14 -5.20
CA PHE A 83 4.49 -0.86 -4.22
C PHE A 83 4.69 -2.24 -4.85
N GLN A 84 3.83 -2.62 -5.79
CA GLN A 84 3.97 -3.85 -6.55
C GLN A 84 5.26 -3.88 -7.36
N THR A 85 5.56 -2.80 -8.08
CA THR A 85 6.77 -2.73 -8.92
C THR A 85 8.03 -2.75 -8.06
N LEU A 86 8.02 -2.04 -6.93
CA LEU A 86 9.13 -2.06 -5.97
C LEU A 86 9.34 -3.46 -5.37
N ALA A 87 8.27 -4.17 -5.02
CA ALA A 87 8.35 -5.56 -4.55
C ALA A 87 8.94 -6.50 -5.62
N GLN A 88 8.55 -6.32 -6.89
CA GLN A 88 9.11 -7.10 -8.01
C GLN A 88 10.60 -6.80 -8.22
N ASN A 89 10.99 -5.53 -8.17
CA ASN A 89 12.38 -5.11 -8.28
C ASN A 89 13.25 -5.69 -7.15
N LEU A 90 12.72 -5.72 -5.93
CA LEU A 90 13.37 -6.36 -4.79
C LEU A 90 13.58 -7.87 -5.03
N GLN A 91 12.56 -8.57 -5.53
CA GLN A 91 12.64 -10.02 -5.79
C GLN A 91 13.71 -10.39 -6.81
N VAL A 92 13.97 -9.52 -7.79
CA VAL A 92 15.04 -9.74 -8.79
C VAL A 92 16.39 -9.17 -8.36
N GLY A 93 16.49 -8.62 -7.14
CA GLY A 93 17.75 -8.16 -6.55
C GLY A 93 18.23 -6.80 -7.07
N LEU A 94 17.34 -5.96 -7.61
CA LEU A 94 17.72 -4.59 -7.96
C LEU A 94 18.07 -3.81 -6.67
N PRO A 95 19.11 -2.95 -6.69
CA PRO A 95 19.39 -2.08 -5.56
C PRO A 95 18.33 -0.98 -5.47
N ALA A 96 17.97 -0.54 -4.25
CA ALA A 96 16.99 0.53 -4.05
C ALA A 96 17.36 1.85 -4.78
N THR A 97 18.66 2.07 -5.06
CA THR A 97 19.20 3.21 -5.80
C THR A 97 19.12 3.06 -7.33
N ALA A 98 18.66 1.93 -7.86
CA ALA A 98 18.50 1.72 -9.30
C ALA A 98 17.57 2.76 -9.93
N THR A 99 17.87 3.15 -11.17
CA THR A 99 17.08 4.15 -11.92
C THR A 99 15.59 3.80 -11.95
N GLU A 100 15.27 2.52 -12.13
CA GLU A 100 13.90 1.99 -12.13
C GLU A 100 13.18 2.30 -10.81
N ASN A 101 13.87 2.19 -9.68
CA ASN A 101 13.30 2.50 -8.36
C ASN A 101 13.22 4.01 -8.12
N GLN A 102 14.13 4.80 -8.69
CA GLN A 102 14.04 6.26 -8.67
C GLN A 102 12.82 6.77 -9.45
N GLU A 103 12.49 6.13 -10.58
CA GLU A 103 11.25 6.40 -11.31
C GLU A 103 10.01 6.03 -10.50
N GLN A 104 10.03 4.90 -9.78
CA GLN A 104 8.92 4.53 -8.89
C GLN A 104 8.76 5.51 -7.73
N ALA A 105 9.86 5.97 -7.10
CA ALA A 105 9.81 7.00 -6.07
C ALA A 105 9.21 8.32 -6.61
N ALA A 106 9.57 8.71 -7.82
CA ALA A 106 8.98 9.88 -8.50
C ALA A 106 7.47 9.70 -8.75
N LYS A 107 7.04 8.52 -9.23
CA LYS A 107 5.62 8.19 -9.44
C LYS A 107 4.84 8.22 -8.12
N LEU A 108 5.41 7.69 -7.05
CA LEU A 108 4.79 7.71 -5.72
C LEU A 108 4.62 9.13 -5.21
N LEU A 109 5.65 9.98 -5.32
CA LEU A 109 5.56 11.39 -4.97
C LEU A 109 4.47 12.10 -5.80
N GLN A 110 4.40 11.82 -7.10
CA GLN A 110 3.36 12.38 -7.96
C GLN A 110 1.97 11.92 -7.53
N ALA A 111 1.78 10.64 -7.19
CA ALA A 111 0.51 10.14 -6.69
C ALA A 111 0.10 10.83 -5.37
N ILE A 112 1.05 11.03 -4.44
CA ILE A 112 0.81 11.79 -3.19
C ILE A 112 0.40 13.23 -3.50
N ARG A 113 1.03 13.88 -4.48
CA ARG A 113 0.68 15.25 -4.87
C ARG A 113 -0.68 15.33 -5.56
N THR A 114 -0.98 14.41 -6.46
CA THR A 114 -2.24 14.39 -7.19
C THR A 114 -3.42 14.12 -6.26
N TYR A 115 -3.30 13.09 -5.40
CA TYR A 115 -4.44 12.57 -4.64
C TYR A 115 -4.38 12.89 -3.14
N GLY A 116 -3.26 13.36 -2.61
CA GLY A 116 -3.09 13.66 -1.19
C GLY A 116 -3.04 15.17 -0.94
N PHE A 117 -1.85 15.74 -1.03
CA PHE A 117 -1.60 17.14 -0.72
C PHE A 117 -0.30 17.60 -1.39
N ASP A 118 -0.02 18.89 -1.35
CA ASP A 118 1.20 19.44 -1.94
C ASP A 118 2.44 19.05 -1.12
N CYS A 119 2.93 17.85 -1.38
CA CYS A 119 4.03 17.22 -0.67
C CYS A 119 5.39 17.72 -1.18
N SER A 120 6.21 18.29 -0.29
CA SER A 120 7.58 18.66 -0.61
C SER A 120 8.50 17.43 -0.66
N ILE A 121 9.69 17.57 -1.25
CA ILE A 121 10.69 16.49 -1.28
C ILE A 121 11.13 16.09 0.14
N GLU A 122 11.28 17.07 1.04
CA GLU A 122 11.61 16.81 2.45
C GLU A 122 10.49 16.03 3.15
N VAL A 123 9.23 16.46 2.99
CA VAL A 123 8.06 15.76 3.56
C VAL A 123 7.96 14.35 2.99
N PHE A 124 8.25 14.15 1.71
CA PHE A 124 8.29 12.83 1.09
C PHE A 124 9.31 11.90 1.75
N GLY A 125 10.49 12.42 2.13
CA GLY A 125 11.47 11.68 2.93
C GLY A 125 10.95 11.25 4.31
N HIS A 126 10.17 12.11 4.97
CA HIS A 126 9.52 11.76 6.24
C HIS A 126 8.43 10.71 6.06
N ILE A 127 7.65 10.77 4.97
CA ILE A 127 6.66 9.75 4.62
C ILE A 127 7.34 8.39 4.41
N GLY A 128 8.43 8.34 3.63
CA GLY A 128 9.20 7.12 3.39
C GLY A 128 9.68 6.45 4.68
N LYS A 129 10.23 7.24 5.61
CA LYS A 129 10.58 6.74 6.96
C LYS A 129 9.37 6.18 7.72
N GLY A 130 8.21 6.83 7.58
CA GLY A 130 6.95 6.42 8.20
C GLY A 130 6.49 5.01 7.79
N TYR A 131 6.82 4.56 6.57
CA TYR A 131 6.49 3.21 6.10
C TYR A 131 7.18 2.09 6.88
N VAL A 132 8.30 2.38 7.55
CA VAL A 132 9.01 1.42 8.40
C VAL A 132 8.68 1.62 9.87
N TYR A 133 8.65 2.88 10.32
CA TYR A 133 8.45 3.19 11.74
C TYR A 133 7.04 2.93 12.26
N ASN A 134 6.02 3.00 11.39
CA ASN A 134 4.67 2.60 11.76
C ASN A 134 4.46 1.11 11.42
N PRO A 135 4.24 0.25 12.43
CA PRO A 135 4.04 -1.19 12.21
C PRO A 135 2.89 -1.50 11.25
N GLU A 136 1.81 -0.72 11.26
CA GLU A 136 0.65 -0.97 10.41
C GLU A 136 0.91 -0.59 8.95
N PHE A 137 1.61 0.52 8.69
CA PHE A 137 2.07 0.84 7.33
C PHE A 137 3.06 -0.21 6.83
N LYS A 138 3.98 -0.63 7.69
CA LYS A 138 4.95 -1.68 7.35
C LYS A 138 4.24 -2.98 6.99
N GLU A 139 3.32 -3.45 7.82
CA GLU A 139 2.54 -4.66 7.58
C GLU A 139 1.74 -4.56 6.28
N ASN A 140 1.07 -3.43 6.03
CA ASN A 140 0.27 -3.25 4.82
C ASN A 140 1.12 -3.22 3.54
N ILE A 141 2.29 -2.60 3.56
CA ILE A 141 3.19 -2.56 2.39
C ILE A 141 3.91 -3.91 2.22
N ASP A 142 4.26 -4.60 3.30
CA ASP A 142 4.90 -5.92 3.22
C ASP A 142 3.95 -7.01 2.68
N LYS A 143 2.64 -6.75 2.56
CA LYS A 143 1.70 -7.63 1.82
C LYS A 143 2.07 -7.79 0.34
N PHE A 144 2.71 -6.79 -0.27
CA PHE A 144 3.20 -6.88 -1.65
C PHE A 144 4.43 -7.79 -1.78
N GLY A 145 5.14 -8.02 -0.67
CA GLY A 145 6.32 -8.88 -0.57
C GLY A 145 7.09 -8.57 0.71
N SER A 146 7.73 -9.59 1.30
CA SER A 146 8.56 -9.41 2.49
C SER A 146 9.61 -8.31 2.25
N GLU A 147 9.76 -7.43 3.24
CA GLU A 147 10.72 -6.31 3.24
C GLU A 147 10.43 -5.17 2.24
N THR A 148 9.29 -5.21 1.53
CA THR A 148 8.91 -4.16 0.57
C THR A 148 8.81 -2.78 1.23
N ALA A 149 8.36 -2.69 2.48
CA ALA A 149 8.27 -1.42 3.19
C ALA A 149 9.66 -0.79 3.42
N GLN A 150 10.64 -1.60 3.82
CA GLN A 150 12.02 -1.13 4.01
C GLN A 150 12.63 -0.71 2.67
N TYR A 151 12.50 -1.56 1.66
CA TYR A 151 13.02 -1.29 0.32
C TYR A 151 12.41 -0.03 -0.31
N THR A 152 11.11 0.20 -0.08
CA THR A 152 10.43 1.44 -0.51
C THR A 152 10.96 2.66 0.22
N SER A 153 11.16 2.57 1.54
CA SER A 153 11.78 3.64 2.33
C SER A 153 13.17 4.00 1.81
N ASP A 154 13.99 2.99 1.47
CA ASP A 154 15.35 3.19 0.95
C ASP A 154 15.34 3.84 -0.44
N ALA A 155 14.43 3.43 -1.32
CA ALA A 155 14.26 4.03 -2.65
C ALA A 155 13.86 5.51 -2.54
N ILE A 156 12.96 5.85 -1.62
CA ILE A 156 12.55 7.24 -1.33
C ILE A 156 13.73 8.03 -0.78
N ALA A 157 14.50 7.48 0.15
CA ALA A 157 15.66 8.16 0.73
C ALA A 157 16.70 8.52 -0.35
N ALA A 158 17.01 7.59 -1.25
CA ALA A 158 17.90 7.81 -2.39
C ALA A 158 17.37 8.89 -3.35
N TYR A 159 16.06 8.88 -3.62
CA TYR A 159 15.40 9.89 -4.46
C TYR A 159 15.46 11.28 -3.84
N VAL A 160 15.19 11.38 -2.54
CA VAL A 160 15.26 12.64 -1.80
C VAL A 160 16.68 13.20 -1.82
N GLN A 161 17.70 12.35 -1.57
CA GLN A 161 19.10 12.78 -1.64
C GLN A 161 19.45 13.35 -3.02
N THR A 162 19.13 12.62 -4.08
CA THR A 162 19.44 13.01 -5.47
C THR A 162 18.75 14.31 -5.89
N ASN A 163 17.57 14.60 -5.34
CA ASN A 163 16.79 15.79 -5.72
C ASN A 163 16.91 16.95 -4.74
N ALA A 164 17.41 16.75 -3.52
CA ALA A 164 17.81 17.82 -2.62
C ALA A 164 19.07 18.54 -3.13
N GLU A 165 20.02 17.80 -3.73
CA GLU A 165 21.26 18.32 -4.32
C GLU A 165 21.06 19.19 -5.57
N LYS A 166 19.85 19.21 -6.14
CA LYS A 166 19.51 20.02 -7.33
C LYS A 166 18.90 21.39 -7.00
N ILE A 167 18.57 21.61 -5.73
CA ILE A 167 17.89 22.82 -5.23
C ILE A 167 18.86 23.70 -4.42
N GLY A 168 20.04 23.17 -4.07
CA GLY A 168 21.16 23.91 -3.45
C GLY A 168 22.25 24.23 -4.46
#